data_AF-A0A0U2W449-F1
#
_entry.id   AF-A0A0U2W449-F1
#
_cell.length_a   1.000
_cell.length_b   1.000
_cell.length_c   1.000
_cell.angle_alpha   90.00
_cell.angle_beta   90.00
_cell.angle_gamma   90.00
#
_symmetry.space_group_name_H-M   'P 1'
#
loop_
_entity.id
_entity.type
_entity.pdbx_description
1 polymer ?
#
loop_
_entity_poly.entity_id
_entity_poly.type
_entity_poly.pdbx_seq_one_letter_code
_entity_poly.pdbx_strand_id
1 'polypeptide(L)' 'MISMEREAESLITAEMVSDCSYCTMVSPDPLYKTPVYCTKYSGSCQPIQVNLAACLTCGEYKKTPIRLNL' A
#
# COMPACT_ATOMS: atom_id res chain seq x y z
N MET A 1 6.54 33.77 -11.25
CA MET A 1 6.80 32.34 -11.48
C MET A 1 7.64 31.86 -10.31
N ILE A 2 7.02 31.35 -9.25
CA ILE A 2 7.74 30.78 -8.11
C ILE A 2 7.78 29.28 -8.35
N SER A 3 8.93 28.80 -8.81
CA SER A 3 9.26 27.38 -8.83
C SER A 3 9.35 26.91 -7.38
N MET A 4 8.35 26.14 -6.92
CA MET A 4 8.44 25.42 -5.66
C MET A 4 9.06 24.06 -5.92
N GLU A 5 10.18 23.85 -5.25
CA GLU A 5 11.00 22.66 -5.29
C GLU A 5 10.35 21.53 -4.50
N ARG A 6 10.58 20.29 -4.97
CA ARG A 6 10.50 19.03 -4.21
C ARG A 6 9.16 18.72 -3.52
N GLU A 7 8.49 17.74 -4.11
CA GLU A 7 8.26 16.48 -3.42
C GLU A 7 8.20 15.38 -4.48
N ALA A 8 9.36 14.79 -4.77
CA ALA A 8 9.38 13.35 -5.02
C ALA A 8 9.08 12.67 -3.67
N GLU A 9 7.93 12.99 -3.09
CA GLU A 9 7.34 12.17 -2.06
C GLU A 9 7.10 10.87 -2.78
N SER A 10 7.94 9.90 -2.45
CA SER A 10 7.94 8.57 -3.04
C SER A 10 6.48 8.19 -3.23
N LEU A 11 6.07 8.09 -4.49
CA LEU A 11 4.84 7.51 -4.95
C LEU A 11 4.79 6.11 -4.36
N ILE A 12 4.45 6.03 -3.07
CA ILE A 12 4.01 4.83 -2.38
C ILE A 12 2.67 4.58 -3.05
N THR A 13 2.75 4.01 -4.24
CA THR A 13 1.60 3.79 -5.08
C THR A 13 0.84 2.63 -4.49
N ALA A 14 -0.47 2.61 -4.73
CA ALA A 14 -1.30 1.43 -4.53
C ALA A 14 -0.63 0.16 -5.09
N GLU A 15 0.18 0.30 -6.12
CA GLU A 15 1.04 -0.75 -6.70
C GLU A 15 2.00 -1.39 -5.67
N MET A 16 2.72 -0.59 -4.88
CA MET A 16 3.64 -1.13 -3.86
C MET A 16 2.91 -1.95 -2.79
N VAL A 17 1.71 -1.55 -2.38
CA VAL A 17 0.93 -2.32 -1.39
C VAL A 17 0.19 -3.50 -2.02
N SER A 18 0.07 -3.55 -3.35
CA SER A 18 -0.57 -4.67 -4.07
C SER A 18 0.26 -5.94 -3.94
N ASP A 19 1.57 -5.82 -3.77
CA ASP A 19 2.48 -6.95 -3.55
C ASP A 19 2.52 -7.43 -2.09
N CYS A 20 1.80 -6.80 -1.16
CA CYS A 20 1.77 -7.24 0.23
C CYS A 20 0.95 -8.52 0.40
N SER A 21 1.53 -9.57 0.99
CA SER A 21 0.87 -10.88 1.17
C SER A 21 -0.36 -10.87 2.10
N TYR A 22 -0.62 -9.76 2.80
CA TYR A 22 -1.76 -9.60 3.70
C TYR A 22 -2.84 -8.67 3.15
N CYS A 23 -2.54 -7.95 2.06
CA CYS A 23 -3.51 -7.11 1.37
C CYS A 23 -4.45 -8.00 0.56
N THR A 24 -5.75 -7.80 0.77
CA THR A 24 -6.81 -8.53 0.06
C THR A 24 -7.43 -7.68 -1.05
N MET A 25 -7.45 -6.36 -0.86
CA MET A 25 -7.98 -5.40 -1.82
C MET A 25 -7.39 -4.02 -1.55
N VAL A 26 -7.21 -3.22 -2.60
CA VAL A 26 -6.90 -1.79 -2.50
C VAL A 26 -8.00 -1.03 -3.25
N SER A 27 -8.66 -0.10 -2.56
CA SER A 27 -9.67 0.77 -3.16
C SER A 27 -9.01 1.67 -4.22
N PRO A 28 -9.59 1.78 -5.42
CA PRO A 28 -9.07 2.67 -6.47
C PRO A 28 -9.48 4.14 -6.24
N ASP A 29 -10.34 4.43 -5.25
CA ASP A 29 -10.80 5.79 -4.96
C ASP A 29 -9.68 6.62 -4.29
N PRO A 30 -9.16 7.66 -4.95
CA PRO A 30 -8.08 8.48 -4.40
C PRO A 30 -8.50 9.33 -3.20
N LEU A 31 -9.81 9.51 -2.96
CA LEU A 31 -10.33 10.25 -1.80
C LEU A 31 -10.40 9.39 -0.54
N TYR A 32 -10.16 8.08 -0.67
CA TYR A 32 -10.34 7.14 0.42
C TYR A 32 -9.11 7.12 1.33
N LYS A 33 -9.28 7.57 2.58
CA LYS A 33 -8.17 7.74 3.56
C LYS A 33 -7.53 6.42 3.98
N THR A 34 -8.28 5.32 3.94
CA THR A 34 -7.85 3.97 4.33
C THR A 34 -8.14 2.98 3.21
N PRO A 35 -7.43 3.08 2.07
CA PRO A 35 -7.78 2.33 0.86
C PRO A 35 -7.41 0.86 0.93
N VAL A 36 -6.61 0.42 1.89
CA VAL A 36 -6.08 -0.94 1.91
C VAL A 36 -6.90 -1.83 2.84
N TYR A 37 -7.46 -2.91 2.31
CA TYR A 37 -8.07 -3.99 3.09
C TYR A 37 -6.99 -5.01 3.45
N CYS A 38 -6.54 -4.99 4.70
CA CYS A 38 -5.40 -5.78 5.18
C CYS A 38 -5.78 -6.69 6.35
N THR A 39 -5.29 -7.93 6.33
CA THR A 39 -5.52 -8.92 7.41
C THR A 39 -4.40 -8.93 8.46
N LYS A 40 -3.26 -8.26 8.20
CA LYS A 40 -2.08 -8.30 9.08
C LYS A 40 -2.38 -7.88 10.52
N TYR A 41 -3.25 -6.88 10.67
CA TYR A 41 -3.54 -6.23 11.95
C TYR A 41 -4.91 -6.56 12.52
N SER A 42 -5.72 -7.41 11.88
CA SER A 42 -7.13 -7.56 12.26
C SER A 42 -7.39 -8.51 13.43
N GLY A 43 -6.36 -9.17 13.96
CA GLY A 43 -6.47 -10.14 15.05
C GLY A 43 -7.42 -11.33 14.77
N SER A 44 -7.92 -11.43 13.53
CA SER A 44 -8.96 -12.35 13.05
C SER A 44 -8.73 -12.65 11.56
N CYS A 45 -9.62 -13.41 10.92
CA CYS A 45 -9.54 -13.67 9.47
C CYS A 45 -10.27 -12.63 8.61
N GLN A 46 -10.83 -11.56 9.20
CA GLN A 46 -11.51 -10.50 8.45
C GLN A 46 -10.55 -9.35 8.14
N PRO A 47 -10.51 -8.85 6.89
CA PRO A 47 -9.71 -7.67 6.56
C PRO A 47 -10.21 -6.42 7.28
N ILE A 48 -9.28 -5.56 7.70
CA ILE A 48 -9.58 -4.20 8.17
C ILE A 48 -9.06 -3.16 7.19
N GLN A 49 -9.67 -1.99 7.19
CA GLN A 49 -9.22 -0.87 6.36
C GLN A 49 -8.06 -0.13 7.04
N VAL A 50 -6.95 0.04 6.32
CA VAL A 50 -5.77 0.80 6.78
C VAL A 50 -5.31 1.75 5.68
N ASN A 51 -4.59 2.80 6.08
CA ASN A 51 -3.94 3.70 5.13
C ASN A 51 -2.66 3.07 4.55
N LEU A 52 -2.15 3.64 3.45
CA LEU A 52 -0.94 3.13 2.78
C LEU A 52 0.28 3.11 3.71
N ALA A 53 0.49 4.18 4.47
CA ALA A 53 1.59 4.28 5.43
C ALA A 53 1.57 3.15 6.46
N ALA A 54 0.41 2.87 7.06
CA ALA A 54 0.21 1.78 8.03
C ALA A 54 0.44 0.41 7.38
N CYS A 55 -0.02 0.20 6.15
CA CYS A 55 0.23 -1.04 5.42
C CYS A 55 1.74 -1.28 5.20
N LEU A 56 2.48 -0.26 4.78
CA LEU A 56 3.90 -0.39 4.52
C LEU A 56 4.75 -0.68 5.76
N THR A 57 4.29 -0.33 6.96
CA THR A 57 5.07 -0.58 8.18
C THR A 57 5.38 -2.07 8.41
N CYS A 58 4.59 -2.99 7.86
CA CYS A 58 4.86 -4.43 8.00
C CYS A 58 6.00 -4.95 7.11
N GLY A 59 6.37 -4.22 6.04
CA GLY A 59 7.45 -4.60 5.14
C GLY A 59 7.20 -5.82 4.24
N GLU A 60 6.04 -6.47 4.33
CA GLU A 60 5.73 -7.73 3.64
C GLU A 60 5.64 -7.55 2.11
N TYR A 61 5.27 -6.37 1.64
CA TYR A 61 5.30 -6.01 0.22
C TYR A 61 6.68 -6.17 -0.44
N LYS A 62 7.78 -6.12 0.33
CA LYS A 62 9.14 -6.30 -0.19
C LYS A 62 9.52 -7.76 -0.41
N LYS A 63 8.75 -8.70 0.15
CA LYS A 63 9.08 -10.12 0.13
C LYS A 63 8.56 -10.82 -1.12
N THR A 64 7.75 -10.13 -1.92
CA THR A 64 7.27 -10.65 -3.19
C THR A 64 8.41 -10.55 -4.20
N PRO A 65 8.92 -11.69 -4.71
CA PRO A 65 9.95 -11.65 -5.73
C PRO A 65 9.41 -10.88 -6.93
N ILE A 66 10.19 -9.91 -7.43
CA ILE A 66 9.89 -9.19 -8.66
C ILE A 66 9.48 -10.24 -9.69
N ARG A 67 8.23 -10.17 -10.17
CA ARG A 67 7.77 -10.99 -11.29
C ARG A 67 8.48 -10.47 -12.54
N LEU A 68 9.74 -10.86 -12.71
CA LEU A 68 10.39 -10.87 -14.00
C LEU A 68 9.63 -11.91 -14.82
N ASN A 69 8.65 -11.43 -15.59
CA ASN A 69 8.07 -12.21 -16.68
C ASN A 69 9.20 -12.52 -17.67
N LEU A 70 9.77 -13.72 -17.56
CA LEU A 70 10.58 -14.37 -18.59
C LEU A 70 9.67 -14.90 -19.70
#